data_AF-A0A6M2DM49-F1
#
_entry.id   AF-A0A6M2DM49-F1
#
_cell.length_a   1.000
_cell.length_b   1.000
_cell.length_c   1.000
_cell.angle_alpha   90.00
_cell.angle_beta   90.00
_cell.angle_gamma   90.00
#
_symmetry.space_group_name_H-M   'P 1'
#
loop_
_entity.id
_entity.type
_entity.pdbx_description
1 polymer ?
#
loop_
_entity_poly.entity_id
_entity_poly.type
_entity_poly.pdbx_seq_one_letter_code
_entity_poly.pdbx_strand_id
1 'polypeptide(L)' 'HPPYSPDIAPSDYHLFLSMANPLSGAKLNSKESCEKWLSEFFVNRERGFYEEGIMKLPYRWKQIIEQNGAYLN' A
#
# COMPACT_ATOMS: atom_id res chain seq x y z
N HIS A 1 7.12 -15.09 3.12
CA HIS A 1 7.34 -13.94 2.22
C HIS A 1 8.77 -14.02 1.71
N PRO A 2 9.01 -14.09 0.39
CA PRO A 2 10.35 -13.95 -0.18
C PRO A 2 11.01 -12.64 0.25
N PRO A 3 12.34 -12.61 0.41
CA PRO A 3 13.05 -11.39 0.78
C PRO A 3 12.92 -10.33 -0.33
N TYR A 4 12.90 -9.05 0.06
CA TYR A 4 12.89 -7.89 -0.85
C TYR A 4 11.69 -7.78 -1.80
N SER A 5 10.51 -8.31 -1.49
CA SER A 5 9.36 -8.29 -2.42
C SER A 5 8.22 -7.33 -2.01
N PRO A 6 8.44 -6.01 -1.94
CA PRO A 6 7.38 -5.05 -1.60
C PRO A 6 6.23 -5.07 -2.63
N ASP A 7 6.51 -5.49 -3.86
CA ASP A 7 5.55 -5.70 -4.94
C ASP A 7 4.54 -6.83 -4.69
N ILE A 8 4.71 -7.65 -3.64
CA ILE A 8 3.69 -8.62 -3.20
C ILE A 8 3.18 -8.37 -1.79
N ALA A 9 3.64 -7.32 -1.10
CA ALA A 9 3.12 -6.93 0.19
C ALA A 9 1.98 -5.92 -0.01
N PRO A 10 0.70 -6.27 0.28
CA PRO A 10 -0.42 -5.34 0.08
C PRO A 10 -0.28 -4.03 0.84
N SER A 11 0.41 -4.07 1.99
CA SER A 11 0.75 -2.87 2.75
C SER A 11 1.63 -1.92 1.93
N ASP A 12 2.64 -2.42 1.22
CA ASP A 12 3.58 -1.59 0.46
C ASP A 12 2.98 -1.15 -0.87
N TYR A 13 2.52 -2.09 -1.72
CA TYR A 13 2.09 -1.76 -3.08
C TYR A 13 0.72 -1.09 -3.18
N HIS A 14 -0.08 -1.09 -2.11
CA HIS A 14 -1.43 -0.53 -2.13
C HIS A 14 -1.65 0.48 -1.01
N LEU A 15 -1.52 0.08 0.26
CA LEU A 15 -1.85 0.95 1.38
C LEU A 15 -0.86 2.14 1.49
N PHE A 16 0.42 1.88 1.71
CA PHE A 16 1.45 2.93 1.85
C PHE A 16 1.67 3.67 0.54
N LEU A 17 1.59 2.98 -0.60
CA LEU A 17 1.65 3.66 -1.91
C LEU A 17 0.53 4.72 -2.04
N SER A 18 -0.69 4.42 -1.60
CA SER A 18 -1.80 5.40 -1.63
C SER A 18 -1.63 6.56 -0.65
N MET A 19 -0.74 6.43 0.34
CA MET A 19 -0.39 7.49 1.29
C MET A 19 0.73 8.40 0.75
N ALA A 20 1.51 7.95 -0.24
CA ALA A 20 2.72 8.64 -0.70
C ALA A 20 2.43 10.08 -1.21
N ASN A 21 1.46 10.24 -2.11
CA ASN A 21 1.12 11.56 -2.67
C ASN A 21 0.54 12.51 -1.60
N PRO A 22 -0.48 12.10 -0.80
CA PRO A 22 -0.97 12.94 0.30
C PRO A 22 0.10 13.33 1.33
N LEU A 23 1.02 12.43 1.65
CA LEU A 23 2.09 12.69 2.63
C LEU A 23 3.18 13.61 2.08
N SER A 24 3.44 13.58 0.77
CA SER A 24 4.49 14.40 0.14
C SER A 24 4.32 15.91 0.39
N GLY A 25 3.09 16.38 0.57
CA GLY A 25 2.78 17.79 0.88
C GLY A 25 2.37 18.07 2.34
N ALA A 26 2.26 17.04 3.18
CA ALA A 26 1.75 17.20 4.54
C ALA A 26 2.84 17.65 5.53
N LYS A 27 2.54 18.65 6.37
CA LYS A 27 3.38 19.04 7.50
C LYS A 27 2.85 18.39 8.78
N LEU A 28 3.44 17.26 9.17
CA LEU A 28 3.10 16.54 10.40
C LEU A 28 4.10 16.90 11.51
N ASN A 29 3.91 18.08 12.10
CA ASN A 29 4.89 18.69 13.02
C ASN A 29 4.85 18.12 14.45
N SER A 30 3.89 17.25 14.76
CA SER A 30 3.78 16.58 16.05
C SER A 30 3.23 15.16 15.90
N LYS A 31 3.41 14.35 16.94
CA LYS A 31 2.84 13.01 17.00
C LYS A 31 1.31 13.05 16.85
N GLU A 32 0.65 13.97 17.55
CA GLU A 32 -0.81 14.15 17.52
C GLU A 32 -1.29 14.54 16.11
N SER A 33 -0.53 15.39 15.40
CA SER A 33 -0.84 15.76 14.01
C SER A 33 -0.75 14.55 13.06
N CYS A 34 0.22 13.66 13.30
CA CYS A 34 0.40 12.43 12.53
C CYS A 34 -0.73 11.43 12.81
N GLU A 35 -1.05 11.19 14.09
CA GLU A 35 -2.13 10.28 14.50
C GLU A 35 -3.50 10.74 13.98
N LYS A 36 -3.76 12.06 14.00
CA LYS A 36 -4.98 12.63 13.43
C LYS A 36 -5.06 12.41 11.93
N TRP A 37 -3.98 12.72 11.20
CA TRP A 37 -3.93 12.52 9.74
C TRP A 37 -4.14 11.04 9.37
N LEU A 38 -3.50 10.11 10.10
CA LEU A 38 -3.70 8.67 9.90
C LEU A 38 -5.15 8.26 10.15
N SER A 39 -5.74 8.73 11.25
CA SER A 39 -7.14 8.44 11.59
C SER A 39 -8.10 8.92 10.49
N GLU A 40 -7.91 10.16 10.01
CA GLU A 40 -8.68 10.72 8.90
C GLU A 40 -8.47 9.93 7.61
N PHE A 41 -7.23 9.54 7.32
CA PHE A 41 -6.92 8.72 6.14
C PHE A 41 -7.70 7.41 6.16
N PHE A 42 -7.66 6.65 7.26
CA PHE A 42 -8.31 5.34 7.33
C PHE A 42 -9.85 5.42 7.37
N VAL A 43 -10.42 6.42 8.04
CA VAL A 43 -11.88 6.63 8.09
C VAL A 43 -12.45 6.99 6.71
N ASN A 44 -11.67 7.71 5.90
CA ASN A 44 -12.08 8.12 4.54
C ASN A 44 -11.76 7.06 3.46
N ARG A 45 -11.52 5.80 3.84
CA ARG A 45 -11.37 4.69 2.89
C ARG A 45 -12.54 3.72 3.05
N GLU A 46 -13.21 3.47 1.94
CA GLU A 46 -14.28 2.49 1.89
C GLU A 46 -13.74 1.06 2.01
N ARG A 47 -14.59 0.12 2.39
CA ARG A 47 -14.23 -1.31 2.47
C ARG A 47 -13.59 -1.81 1.17
N GLY A 48 -14.16 -1.41 0.03
CA GLY A 48 -13.69 -1.81 -1.31
C GLY A 48 -12.22 -1.45 -1.55
N PHE A 49 -11.71 -0.35 -0.97
CA PHE A 49 -10.30 0.01 -1.09
C PHE A 49 -9.39 -1.07 -0.48
N TYR A 50 -9.72 -1.58 0.70
CA TYR A 50 -8.91 -2.62 1.36
C TYR A 50 -9.06 -3.97 0.65
N GLU A 51 -10.29 -4.32 0.25
CA GLU A 51 -10.57 -5.54 -0.52
C GLU A 51 -9.79 -5.55 -1.84
N GLU A 52 -9.79 -4.44 -2.59
CA GLU A 52 -9.03 -4.32 -3.84
C GLU A 52 -7.54 -4.57 -3.63
N GLY A 53 -6.95 -4.00 -2.57
CA GLY A 53 -5.56 -4.21 -2.22
C GLY A 53 -5.22 -5.68 -2.02
N ILE A 54 -6.06 -6.42 -1.29
CA ILE A 54 -5.87 -7.86 -1.05
C ILE A 54 -6.15 -8.69 -2.31
N MET A 55 -7.20 -8.36 -3.06
CA MET A 55 -7.65 -9.13 -4.23
C MET A 55 -6.73 -8.95 -5.45
N LYS A 56 -5.83 -7.97 -5.46
CA LYS A 56 -4.72 -7.86 -6.43
C LYS A 56 -3.64 -8.92 -6.24
N LEU A 57 -3.57 -9.57 -5.07
CA LEU A 57 -2.49 -10.47 -4.72
C LEU A 57 -2.37 -11.71 -5.64
N PRO A 58 -3.46 -12.43 -5.99
CA PRO A 58 -3.37 -13.57 -6.92
C PRO A 58 -2.87 -13.18 -8.31
N TYR A 59 -3.28 -12.00 -8.80
CA TYR A 59 -2.82 -11.47 -10.08
C TYR A 59 -1.32 -11.17 -10.05
N ARG A 60 -0.83 -10.50 -9.01
CA ARG A 60 0.60 -10.20 -8.81
C ARG A 60 1.44 -11.46 -8.70
N TRP A 61 0.99 -12.47 -7.95
CA TRP A 61 1.68 -13.77 -7.89
C TRP A 61 1.81 -14.43 -9.25
N LYS A 62 0.74 -14.41 -10.05
CA LYS A 62 0.77 -14.96 -11.41
C LYS A 62 1.82 -14.25 -12.27
N GLN A 63 1.86 -12.92 -12.24
CA GLN A 63 2.85 -12.15 -13.00
C GLN A 63 4.29 -12.47 -12.59
N ILE A 64 4.56 -12.65 -11.29
CA ILE A 64 5.91 -12.99 -10.80
C ILE A 64 6.34 -14.37 -11.30
N ILE A 65 5.42 -15.34 -11.29
CA ILE A 65 5.69 -16.68 -11.83
C ILE A 65 6.00 -16.58 -13.34
N GLU A 66 5.19 -15.83 -14.09
CA GLU A 66 5.39 -15.62 -15.54
C GLU A 66 6.72 -14.90 -15.85
N GLN A 67 7.21 -14.08 -14.93
CA GLN A 67 8.47 -13.35 -15.05
C GLN A 67 9.65 -14.04 -14.35
N ASN A 68 9.52 -15.32 -13.99
CA ASN A 68 10.57 -16.12 -13.33
C ASN A 68 11.14 -15.47 -12.06
N GLY A 69 10.29 -14.82 -11.27
CA GLY A 69 10.70 -14.19 -10.02
C GLY A 69 11.24 -12.76 -10.15
N ALA A 70 11.17 -12.15 -11.34
CA ALA A 70 11.52 -10.73 -11.50
C ALA A 70 10.50 -9.81 -10.82
N TYR A 71 10.93 -8.59 -10.51
CA TYR A 71 10.08 -7.55 -9.91
C TYR A 71 8.97 -7.10 -10.84
N LEU A 72 7.81 -6.79 -10.26
CA LEU A 72 6.71 -6.15 -10.98
C LEU A 72 6.94 -4.64 -11.09
N ASN A 73 6.67 -4.08 -12.27
CA ASN A 73 6.60 -2.64 -12.52
C ASN A 73 5.25 -2.05 -12.11
#